data_AF-C9Z9U5-F1
#
_entry.id   AF-C9Z9U5-F1
#
_cell.length_a   1.000
_cell.length_b   1.000
_cell.length_c   1.000
_cell.angle_alpha   90.00
_cell.angle_beta   90.00
_cell.angle_gamma   90.00
#
_symmetry.space_group_name_H-M   'P 1'
#
loop_
_entity.id
_entity.type
_entity.pdbx_description
1 polymer ?
#
loop_
_entity_poly.entity_id
_entity_poly.type
_entity_poly.pdbx_seq_one_letter_code
_entity_poly.pdbx_strand_id
1 'polypeptide(L)' 'MTLGDLVAAKARDEALAVLRGAPVAIDVICIDRAGTIVAAARSATDFAGVVS' A
#
# COMPACT_ATOMS: atom_id res chain seq x y z
N MET A 1 11.36 2.38 -12.65
CA MET A 1 10.51 1.57 -11.76
C MET A 1 11.22 0.25 -11.50
N THR A 2 11.39 -0.13 -10.24
CA THR A 2 11.99 -1.41 -9.85
C THR A 2 10.95 -2.54 -9.86
N LEU A 3 11.38 -3.80 -9.76
CA LEU A 3 10.46 -4.91 -9.56
C LEU A 3 9.66 -4.76 -8.25
N GLY A 4 10.29 -4.24 -7.19
CA GLY A 4 9.61 -3.98 -5.92
C GLY A 4 8.46 -2.99 -6.06
N ASP A 5 8.66 -1.91 -6.82
CA ASP A 5 7.61 -0.91 -7.07
C ASP A 5 6.40 -1.50 -7.80
N LEU A 6 6.66 -2.36 -8.79
CA LEU A 6 5.62 -3.08 -9.53
C LEU A 6 4.80 -3.99 -8.62
N VAL A 7 5.48 -4.75 -7.76
CA VAL A 7 4.83 -5.66 -6.81
C VAL A 7 4.00 -4.86 -5.80
N ALA A 8 4.56 -3.78 -5.24
CA ALA A 8 3.84 -2.93 -4.27
C ALA A 8 2.59 -2.31 -4.89
N ALA A 9 2.68 -1.79 -6.11
CA ALA A 9 1.55 -1.21 -6.83
C ALA A 9 0.46 -2.26 -7.10
N LYS A 10 0.82 -3.42 -7.67
CA LYS A 10 -0.14 -4.47 -7.99
C LYS A 10 -0.80 -5.05 -6.74
N ALA A 11 -0.03 -5.24 -5.67
CA ALA A 11 -0.56 -5.70 -4.39
C ALA A 11 -1.56 -4.69 -3.78
N ARG A 12 -1.30 -3.39 -3.88
CA ARG A 12 -2.25 -2.35 -3.45
C ARG A 12 -3.54 -2.42 -4.27
N ASP A 13 -3.43 -2.60 -5.58
CA ASP A 13 -4.60 -2.69 -6.46
C ASP A 13 -5.47 -3.91 -6.11
N GLU A 14 -4.87 -5.06 -5.79
CA GLU A 14 -5.61 -6.23 -5.32
C GLU A 14 -6.25 -6.01 -3.94
N ALA A 15 -5.53 -5.36 -3.00
CA ALA A 15 -6.08 -5.01 -1.70
C ALA A 15 -7.31 -4.09 -1.83
N LEU A 16 -7.24 -3.10 -2.72
CA LEU A 16 -8.37 -2.22 -3.06
C LEU A 16 -9.54 -2.99 -3.68
N ALA A 17 -9.25 -4.01 -4.51
CA ALA A 17 -10.29 -4.85 -5.08
C ALA A 17 -11.02 -5.69 -4.02
N VAL A 18 -10.29 -6.25 -3.06
CA VAL A 18 -10.83 -7.04 -1.94
C VAL A 18 -11.65 -6.16 -0.99
N LEU A 19 -11.12 -4.99 -0.63
CA LEU A 19 -11.74 -4.08 0.35
C LEU A 19 -12.74 -3.09 -0.30
N ARG A 20 -13.18 -3.38 -1.53
CA ARG A 20 -14.13 -2.54 -2.25
C ARG A 20 -15.42 -2.39 -1.44
N GLY A 21 -15.78 -1.14 -1.14
CA GLY A 21 -16.98 -0.78 -0.36
C GLY A 21 -16.71 -0.53 1.13
N ALA A 22 -15.50 -0.82 1.62
CA ALA A 22 -15.07 -0.42 2.96
C ALA A 22 -14.38 0.96 2.90
N PRO A 23 -14.72 1.91 3.80
CA PRO A 23 -14.11 3.23 3.84
C PRO A 23 -12.75 3.21 4.55
N VAL A 24 -11.78 2.48 3.99
CA VAL A 24 -10.42 2.32 4.53
C VAL A 24 -9.37 2.75 3.50
N ALA A 25 -8.33 3.45 3.93
CA ALA A 25 -7.14 3.66 3.08
C ALA A 25 -6.14 2.51 3.27
N ILE A 26 -5.31 2.28 2.26
CA ILE A 26 -4.46 1.11 2.14
C ILE A 26 -3.07 1.53 1.67
N ASP A 27 -2.10 1.35 2.55
CA ASP A 27 -0.69 1.40 2.20
C ASP A 27 -0.13 -0.03 2.10
N VAL A 28 0.75 -0.27 1.14
CA VAL A 28 1.45 -1.54 0.97
C VAL A 28 2.96 -1.31 1.00
N ILE A 29 3.67 -2.16 1.74
CA ILE A 29 5.13 -2.21 1.74
C ILE A 29 5.60 -3.60 1.28
N CYS A 30 6.67 -3.63 0.49
CA CYS A 30 7.42 -4.84 0.20
C CYS A 30 8.65 -4.87 1.10
N ILE A 31 8.85 -6.00 1.78
CA ILE A 31 9.99 -6.22 2.67
C ILE A 31 10.83 -7.39 2.15
N ASP A 32 12.14 -7.29 2.30
CA ASP A 32 13.01 -8.46 2.15
C ASP A 32 13.10 -9.26 3.46
N ARG A 33 13.82 -10.39 3.42
CA ARG A 33 14.02 -11.26 4.59
C ARG A 33 14.82 -10.64 5.73
N ALA A 34 15.58 -9.57 5.47
CA ALA A 34 16.32 -8.84 6.49
C ALA A 34 15.44 -7.79 7.20
N GLY A 35 14.20 -7.62 6.74
CA GLY A 35 13.26 -6.62 7.24
C GLY A 35 13.44 -5.26 6.56
N THR A 36 14.23 -5.16 5.50
CA THR A 36 14.40 -3.90 4.76
C THR A 36 13.16 -3.63 3.93
N ILE A 37 12.60 -2.42 4.04
CA ILE A 37 11.54 -1.96 3.11
C ILE A 37 12.20 -1.68 1.76
N VAL A 38 11.84 -2.47 0.75
CA VAL A 38 12.41 -2.38 -0.60
C VAL A 38 11.53 -1.60 -1.57
N ALA A 39 10.23 -1.45 -1.26
CA ALA A 39 9.29 -0.63 -2.02
C ALA A 39 8.03 -0.31 -1.21
N ALA A 40 7.31 0.73 -1.61
CA ALA A 40 6.02 1.09 -1.03
C ALA A 40 5.04 1.65 -2.08
N ALA A 41 3.75 1.34 -1.90
CA ALA A 41 2.66 1.95 -2.64
C ALA A 41 1.69 2.58 -1.63
N ARG A 42 1.63 3.91 -1.65
CA ARG A 42 0.81 4.70 -0.72
C ARG A 42 -0.59 4.92 -1.25
N SER A 43 -1.53 5.11 -0.34
CA SER A 43 -2.82 5.73 -0.61
C SER A 43 -2.62 7.15 -1.14
N ALA A 44 -3.50 7.61 -2.04
CA ALA A 44 -3.45 8.99 -2.54
C ALA A 44 -3.87 10.03 -1.50
N THR A 45 -4.47 9.58 -0.38
CA THR A 45 -4.97 10.44 0.69
C THR A 45 -4.12 10.26 1.94
N ASP A 46 -3.34 11.27 2.30
CA ASP A 46 -2.77 11.38 3.65
C ASP A 46 -3.93 11.56 4.64
N PHE A 47 -3.97 10.74 5.69
CA PHE A 47 -5.00 10.71 6.73
C PHE A 47 -4.89 11.89 7.71
N ALA A 48 -4.69 13.12 7.23
CA ALA A 48 -4.62 14.32 8.07
C ALA A 48 -5.96 14.71 8.76
N GLY A 49 -6.96 13.81 8.80
CA GLY A 49 -8.32 14.14 9.26
C GLY A 49 -9.13 13.04 9.95
N VAL A 50 -8.56 11.89 10.32
CA VAL A 50 -9.27 10.89 11.14
C VAL A 50 -8.42 10.52 12.36
N VAL A 51 -8.15 11.52 13.18
CA VAL A 51 -8.01 11.32 14.62
C VAL A 51 -9.01 12.30 15.23
N SER A 52 -10.20 11.79 15.55
CA SER A 52 -11.06 12.40 16.57
C SER A 52 -10.65 11.89 17.93
#